data_AF-A0A816S238-F1
#
_entry.id   AF-A0A816S238-F1
#
_cell.length_a   1.000
_cell.length_b   1.000
_cell.length_c   1.000
_cell.angle_alpha   90.00
_cell.angle_beta   90.00
_cell.angle_gamma   90.00
#
_symmetry.space_group_name_H-M   'P 1'
#
loop_
_entity.id
_entity.type
_entity.pdbx_description
1 polymer ?
#
loop_
_entity_poly.entity_id
_entity_poly.type
_entity_poly.pdbx_seq_one_letter_code
_entity_poly.pdbx_strand_id
1 'polypeptide(L)'
;MLRYIVIWLDANSSDTISCFRVKLGNATTFTGKNAYIQYVQSHPNEPIYLIVSGSLSKEIIPEIYESSNLIQIFLFCGSVAAYSEWGMDYRNKMMIFDHGQRCRIYPCARTAVWGKFCKPKQQGKFLKKYFLF
;
A
#
# COMPACT_ATOMS: atom_id res chain seq x y z
N MET A 1 15.61 2.87 -18.12
CA MET A 1 15.19 2.27 -16.83
C MET A 1 14.19 3.25 -16.23
N LEU A 2 12.89 2.91 -16.17
CA LEU A 2 11.87 3.83 -15.62
C LEU A 2 12.11 3.98 -14.12
N ARG A 3 12.33 5.21 -13.67
CA ARG A 3 12.52 5.55 -12.25
C ARG A 3 11.13 5.63 -11.62
N TYR A 4 10.82 4.75 -10.68
CA TYR A 4 9.57 4.78 -9.92
C TYR A 4 9.84 5.19 -8.48
N ILE A 5 8.80 5.69 -7.82
CA ILE A 5 8.88 6.14 -6.43
C ILE A 5 7.97 5.26 -5.59
N VAL A 6 8.52 4.75 -4.51
CA VAL A 6 7.77 4.02 -3.50
C VAL A 6 7.49 4.98 -2.36
N ILE A 7 6.22 5.20 -2.07
CA ILE A 7 5.78 6.09 -0.99
C ILE A 7 5.16 5.25 0.12
N TRP A 8 5.57 5.51 1.35
CA TRP A 8 4.97 4.97 2.56
C TRP A 8 4.20 6.08 3.29
N LEU A 9 2.88 5.94 3.38
CA LEU A 9 1.99 6.91 4.01
C LEU A 9 1.36 6.32 5.26
N ASP A 10 1.78 6.78 6.43
CA ASP A 10 1.35 6.24 7.71
C ASP A 10 1.37 7.28 8.83
N ALA A 11 0.23 7.46 9.49
CA ALA A 11 0.07 8.41 10.59
C ALA A 11 1.00 8.12 11.77
N ASN A 12 1.33 6.85 12.00
CA ASN A 12 2.16 6.40 13.12
C ASN A 12 3.54 5.92 12.66
N SER A 13 4.15 6.61 11.69
CA SER A 13 5.45 6.19 11.12
C SER A 13 6.59 6.10 12.13
N SER A 14 6.44 6.65 13.35
CA SER A 14 7.41 6.53 14.44
C SER A 14 7.40 5.16 15.12
N ASP A 15 6.24 4.48 15.17
CA ASP A 15 5.96 3.52 16.24
C ASP A 15 5.98 2.05 15.85
N THR A 16 6.36 1.70 14.64
CA THR A 16 6.82 0.32 14.42
C THR A 16 7.73 0.30 13.21
N ILE A 17 8.97 -0.10 13.47
CA ILE A 17 9.81 -0.76 12.48
C ILE A 17 9.07 -2.04 12.09
N SER A 18 8.04 -1.92 11.25
CA SER A 18 7.55 -3.09 10.56
C SER A 18 8.76 -3.59 9.78
N CYS A 19 9.13 -4.86 9.97
CA CYS A 19 10.15 -5.52 9.15
C CYS A 19 9.90 -5.32 7.64
N PHE A 20 8.68 -4.93 7.26
CA PHE A 20 8.30 -4.53 5.92
C PHE A 20 8.92 -3.19 5.51
N ARG A 21 8.92 -2.16 6.36
CA ARG A 21 9.62 -0.89 6.11
C ARG A 21 11.12 -1.10 5.87
N VAL A 22 11.76 -1.93 6.71
CA VAL A 22 13.19 -2.27 6.54
C VAL A 22 13.46 -2.91 5.18
N LYS A 23 12.55 -3.75 4.69
CA LYS A 23 12.69 -4.41 3.38
C LYS A 23 12.36 -3.51 2.19
N LEU A 24 11.65 -2.40 2.40
CA LEU A 24 11.34 -1.43 1.35
C LEU A 24 12.48 -0.44 1.12
N GLY A 25 13.43 -0.34 2.05
CA GLY A 25 14.62 0.49 1.89
C GLY A 25 14.27 1.97 1.72
N ASN A 26 14.55 2.51 0.53
CA ASN A 26 14.50 3.94 0.21
C ASN A 26 13.09 4.49 -0.07
N ALA A 27 12.05 3.95 0.57
CA ALA A 27 10.70 4.47 0.40
C ALA A 27 10.57 5.87 1.02
N THR A 28 10.01 6.82 0.27
CA THR A 28 9.72 8.17 0.77
C THR A 28 8.55 8.10 1.75
N THR A 29 8.74 8.58 2.97
CA THR A 29 7.72 8.49 4.02
C THR A 29 6.96 9.80 4.17
N PHE A 30 5.63 9.70 4.28
CA PHE A 30 4.76 10.80 4.67
C PHE A 30 3.92 10.37 5.87
N THR A 31 3.72 11.29 6.81
CA THR A 31 2.87 11.07 7.99
C THR A 31 1.49 11.71 7.87
N GLY A 32 1.36 12.69 6.99
CA GLY A 32 0.15 13.48 6.83
C GLY A 32 -0.36 13.51 5.40
N LYS A 33 -1.69 13.59 5.28
CA LYS A 33 -2.43 13.69 4.03
C LYS A 33 -1.96 14.84 3.14
N ASN A 34 -1.90 16.06 3.68
CA ASN A 34 -1.65 17.26 2.88
C ASN A 34 -0.30 17.23 2.16
N ALA A 35 0.76 16.81 2.87
CA ALA A 35 2.10 16.72 2.30
C ALA A 35 2.18 15.68 1.17
N TYR A 36 1.49 14.54 1.33
CA TYR A 36 1.42 13.52 0.29
C TYR A 36 0.63 13.99 -0.94
N ILE A 37 -0.53 14.60 -0.76
CA ILE A 37 -1.37 15.08 -1.87
C ILE A 37 -0.61 16.14 -2.68
N GLN A 38 0.02 17.11 -1.99
CA GLN A 38 0.85 18.12 -2.65
C GLN A 38 1.99 17.48 -3.44
N TYR A 39 2.62 16.41 -2.92
CA TYR A 39 3.66 15.68 -3.64
C TYR A 39 3.12 15.06 -4.95
N VAL A 40 2.02 14.31 -4.87
CA VAL A 40 1.40 13.63 -6.03
C VAL A 40 1.02 14.64 -7.11
N GLN A 41 0.47 15.78 -6.72
CA GLN A 41 0.05 16.84 -7.66
C GLN A 41 1.23 17.59 -8.28
N SER A 42 2.34 17.79 -7.55
CA SER A 42 3.54 18.48 -8.05
C SER A 42 4.44 17.61 -8.93
N HIS A 43 4.27 16.28 -8.89
CA HIS A 43 5.08 15.33 -9.65
C HIS A 43 4.25 14.44 -10.60
N PRO A 44 3.51 15.03 -11.57
CA PRO A 44 2.58 14.30 -12.42
C PRO A 44 3.24 13.30 -13.39
N ASN A 45 4.56 13.35 -13.56
CA ASN A 45 5.31 12.49 -14.48
C ASN A 45 6.09 11.37 -13.78
N GLU A 46 6.01 11.26 -12.45
CA GLU A 46 6.75 10.27 -11.67
C GLU A 46 5.85 9.07 -11.33
N PRO A 47 6.12 7.85 -11.81
CA PRO A 47 5.32 6.68 -11.45
C PRO A 47 5.40 6.36 -9.95
N ILE A 48 4.26 6.40 -9.26
CA ILE A 48 4.13 6.22 -7.81
C ILE A 48 3.52 4.87 -7.48
N TYR A 49 4.20 4.13 -6.61
CA TYR A 49 3.65 3.01 -5.86
C TYR A 49 3.38 3.45 -4.42
N LEU A 50 2.11 3.51 -4.04
CA LEU A 50 1.69 3.96 -2.72
C LEU A 50 1.49 2.78 -1.78
N ILE A 51 2.13 2.80 -0.62
CA ILE A 51 1.84 1.93 0.51
C ILE A 51 1.18 2.80 1.57
N VAL A 52 -0.07 2.51 1.94
CA VAL A 52 -0.85 3.36 2.86
C VAL A 52 -1.38 2.53 4.02
N SER A 53 -1.31 3.07 5.23
CA SER A 53 -1.90 2.42 6.40
C SER A 53 -3.43 2.54 6.41
N GLY A 54 -4.09 1.57 7.03
CA GLY A 54 -5.55 1.51 7.13
C GLY A 54 -6.21 2.83 7.55
N SER A 55 -5.69 3.47 8.60
CA SER A 55 -6.29 4.68 9.18
C SER A 55 -6.37 5.86 8.22
N LEU A 56 -5.37 6.03 7.34
CA LEU A 56 -5.32 7.14 6.38
C LEU A 56 -5.96 6.82 5.03
N SER A 57 -6.14 5.54 4.72
CA SER A 57 -6.55 5.11 3.37
C SER A 57 -7.90 5.66 2.92
N LYS A 58 -8.92 5.65 3.79
CA LYS A 58 -10.29 6.09 3.47
C LYS A 58 -10.36 7.58 3.15
N GLU A 59 -9.47 8.39 3.71
CA GLU A 59 -9.45 9.84 3.51
C GLU A 59 -8.62 10.28 2.31
N ILE A 60 -7.65 9.46 1.89
CA ILE A 60 -6.64 9.85 0.91
C ILE A 60 -6.91 9.22 -0.44
N ILE A 61 -7.24 7.92 -0.48
CA ILE A 61 -7.45 7.19 -1.73
C ILE A 61 -8.49 7.87 -2.64
N PRO A 62 -9.67 8.31 -2.14
CA PRO A 62 -10.66 8.94 -3.01
C PRO A 62 -10.15 10.18 -3.75
N GLU A 63 -9.20 10.93 -3.16
CA GLU A 63 -8.70 12.19 -3.71
C GLU A 63 -7.58 12.00 -4.74
N ILE A 64 -6.85 10.90 -4.66
CA ILE A 64 -5.66 10.63 -5.49
C ILE A 64 -5.85 9.44 -6.45
N TYR A 65 -6.96 8.71 -6.36
CA TYR A 65 -7.17 7.48 -7.14
C TYR A 65 -7.10 7.73 -8.66
N GLU A 66 -7.63 8.86 -9.12
CA GLU A 66 -7.63 9.22 -10.54
C GLU A 66 -6.29 9.78 -11.04
N SER A 67 -5.32 10.01 -10.15
CA SER A 67 -4.01 10.50 -10.54
C SER A 67 -3.33 9.51 -11.50
N SER A 68 -2.88 10.01 -12.65
CA SER A 68 -2.28 9.22 -13.73
C SER A 68 -0.90 8.67 -13.33
N ASN A 69 -0.20 9.38 -12.46
CA ASN A 69 1.09 8.98 -11.92
C ASN A 69 0.97 7.90 -10.83
N LEU A 70 -0.22 7.64 -10.31
CA LEU A 70 -0.46 6.58 -9.33
C LEU A 70 -0.67 5.22 -10.03
N ILE A 71 0.35 4.37 -9.94
CA ILE A 71 0.38 3.07 -10.62
C ILE A 71 -0.38 2.01 -9.82
N GLN A 72 -0.09 1.93 -8.52
CA GLN A 72 -0.64 0.91 -7.65
C GLN A 72 -0.62 1.37 -6.19
N ILE A 73 -1.68 1.03 -5.48
CA ILE A 73 -1.90 1.24 -4.05
C ILE A 73 -1.85 -0.11 -3.34
N PHE A 74 -1.11 -0.16 -2.24
CA PHE A 74 -1.01 -1.27 -1.32
C PHE A 74 -1.54 -0.80 0.03
N LEU A 75 -2.76 -1.22 0.36
CA LEU A 75 -3.37 -0.95 1.65
C LEU A 75 -2.84 -1.95 2.68
N PHE A 76 -2.11 -1.45 3.67
CA PHE A 76 -1.55 -2.24 4.75
C PHE A 76 -2.37 -2.02 6.02
N CYS A 77 -3.11 -3.04 6.46
CA CYS A 77 -4.01 -2.92 7.61
C CYS A 77 -4.03 -4.20 8.46
N GLY A 78 -4.40 -4.07 9.73
CA GLY A 78 -4.57 -5.21 10.64
C GLY A 78 -5.93 -5.92 10.49
N SER A 79 -6.82 -5.41 9.63
CA SER A 79 -8.15 -5.97 9.40
C SER A 79 -8.59 -5.75 7.96
N VAL A 80 -8.37 -6.75 7.10
CA VAL A 80 -8.80 -6.72 5.70
C VAL A 80 -10.32 -6.56 5.60
N ALA A 81 -11.07 -7.21 6.50
CA ALA A 81 -12.52 -7.14 6.53
C ALA A 81 -13.03 -5.69 6.58
N ALA A 82 -12.40 -4.83 7.39
CA ALA A 82 -12.79 -3.43 7.57
C ALA A 82 -12.64 -2.55 6.31
N TYR A 83 -11.87 -3.01 5.32
CA TYR A 83 -11.58 -2.27 4.07
C TYR A 83 -11.99 -3.03 2.82
N SER A 84 -12.45 -4.28 2.94
CA SER A 84 -12.74 -5.14 1.80
C SER A 84 -13.85 -4.59 0.91
N GLU A 85 -15.00 -4.23 1.50
CA GLU A 85 -16.15 -3.69 0.78
C GLU A 85 -15.83 -2.34 0.14
N TRP A 86 -15.39 -1.37 0.95
CA TRP A 86 -14.94 -0.05 0.48
C TRP A 86 -13.84 -0.14 -0.59
N GLY A 87 -12.94 -1.10 -0.46
CA GLY A 87 -11.82 -1.24 -1.37
C GLY A 87 -12.18 -1.79 -2.75
N MET A 88 -13.38 -2.35 -2.92
CA MET A 88 -13.85 -2.82 -4.22
C MET A 88 -14.01 -1.69 -5.23
N ASP A 89 -14.32 -0.48 -4.77
CA ASP A 89 -14.45 0.71 -5.60
C ASP A 89 -13.11 1.10 -6.25
N TYR A 90 -12.00 0.72 -5.61
CA TYR A 90 -10.63 1.06 -6.03
C TYR A 90 -9.85 -0.15 -6.58
N ARG A 91 -10.54 -1.26 -6.88
CA ARG A 91 -9.92 -2.56 -7.19
C ARG A 91 -8.96 -2.57 -8.38
N ASN A 92 -9.01 -1.57 -9.27
CA ASN A 92 -8.17 -1.52 -10.46
C ASN A 92 -6.73 -1.14 -10.11
N LYS A 93 -6.56 -0.20 -9.16
CA LYS A 93 -5.25 0.26 -8.69
C LYS A 93 -4.97 -0.13 -7.25
N MET A 94 -5.86 -0.81 -6.52
CA MET A 94 -5.67 -1.14 -5.11
C MET A 94 -5.58 -2.64 -4.83
N MET A 95 -4.65 -3.00 -3.95
CA MET A 95 -4.53 -4.31 -3.32
C MET A 95 -4.52 -4.15 -1.80
N ILE A 96 -5.25 -5.00 -1.10
CA ILE A 96 -5.35 -4.98 0.37
C ILE A 96 -4.54 -6.14 0.97
N PHE A 97 -3.78 -5.82 2.01
CA PHE A 97 -2.92 -6.75 2.71
C PHE A 97 -3.18 -6.71 4.21
N ASP A 98 -3.33 -7.90 4.79
CA ASP A 98 -3.24 -8.10 6.22
C ASP A 98 -1.76 -8.14 6.61
N HIS A 99 -1.38 -7.34 7.60
CA HIS A 99 -0.03 -7.40 8.16
C HIS A 99 0.15 -8.38 9.32
N GLY A 100 -0.94 -8.90 9.90
CA GLY A 100 -0.95 -9.82 11.03
C GLY A 100 -0.12 -9.35 12.23
N GLN A 101 -0.11 -10.17 13.29
CA GLN A 101 0.72 -9.91 14.49
C GLN A 101 2.22 -10.20 14.29
N ARG A 102 2.58 -10.86 13.18
CA ARG A 102 3.96 -11.22 12.85
C ARG A 102 4.25 -10.89 11.42
N CYS A 103 4.28 -9.60 11.11
CA CYS A 103 5.15 -9.06 10.06
C CYS A 103 5.12 -9.93 8.79
N ARG A 104 3.91 -10.31 8.34
CA ARG A 104 3.63 -11.27 7.26
C ARG A 104 2.58 -10.64 6.38
N ILE A 105 2.90 -10.49 5.10
CA ILE A 105 1.98 -9.93 4.12
C ILE A 105 1.24 -11.10 3.51
N TYR A 106 -0.08 -11.07 3.68
CA TYR A 106 -0.96 -12.00 3.02
C TYR A 106 -1.63 -11.29 1.86
N PRO A 107 -1.27 -11.59 0.60
CA PRO A 107 -2.03 -11.10 -0.54
C PRO A 107 -3.44 -11.70 -0.46
N CYS A 108 -4.46 -10.86 -0.32
CA CYS A 108 -5.83 -11.33 -0.46
C CYS A 108 -6.08 -11.58 -1.95
N ALA A 109 -6.01 -12.84 -2.36
CA ALA A 109 -6.17 -13.21 -3.77
C ALA A 109 -7.60 -12.89 -4.25
N ARG A 110 -7.69 -12.45 -5.51
CA ARG A 110 -8.85 -11.85 -6.19
C ARG A 110 -10.04 -12.79 -6.45
N THR A 111 -10.17 -13.90 -5.75
CA THR A 111 -11.18 -14.92 -6.07
C THR A 111 -11.82 -15.53 -4.84
N ALA A 112 -13.14 -15.40 -4.83
CA ALA A 112 -14.14 -16.12 -4.05
C ALA A 112 -14.12 -15.87 -2.54
N VAL A 113 -15.13 -15.13 -2.10
CA VAL A 113 -15.91 -15.37 -0.87
C VAL A 113 -15.06 -15.79 0.33
N TRP A 114 -14.75 -14.82 1.18
CA TRP A 114 -14.61 -14.96 2.64
C TRP A 114 -14.01 -16.29 3.16
N GLY A 115 -12.77 -16.24 3.64
CA GLY A 115 -12.37 -17.06 4.79
C GLY A 115 -11.26 -18.10 4.61
N LYS A 116 -10.64 -18.27 3.44
CA LYS A 116 -9.47 -19.16 3.30
C LYS A 116 -8.42 -18.49 2.42
N PHE A 117 -7.14 -18.64 2.78
CA PHE A 117 -5.94 -18.17 2.05
C PHE A 117 -5.27 -16.86 2.50
N CYS A 118 -4.99 -16.75 3.80
CA CYS A 118 -3.78 -16.07 4.27
C CYS A 118 -2.65 -17.10 4.45
N LYS A 119 -1.88 -17.43 3.38
CA LYS A 119 -0.68 -18.30 3.49
C LYS A 119 0.62 -17.48 3.62
N PRO A 120 1.48 -17.75 4.63
CA PRO A 120 2.55 -16.84 5.09
C PRO A 120 3.84 -16.77 4.25
N LYS A 121 3.93 -17.49 3.13
CA LYS A 121 5.22 -17.76 2.44
C LYS A 121 5.63 -16.75 1.35
N GLN A 122 5.01 -15.58 1.22
CA GLN A 122 5.16 -14.79 -0.02
C GLN A 122 5.85 -13.42 0.08
N GLN A 123 6.32 -12.97 1.25
CA GLN A 123 6.91 -11.61 1.38
C GLN A 123 8.09 -11.30 0.46
N GLY A 124 9.08 -12.19 0.38
CA GLY A 124 10.26 -11.97 -0.48
C GLY A 124 9.94 -12.07 -1.97
N LYS A 125 8.96 -12.92 -2.34
CA LYS A 125 8.45 -13.01 -3.71
C LYS A 125 7.59 -11.80 -4.09
N PHE A 126 6.86 -11.22 -3.14
CA PHE A 126 6.04 -10.02 -3.34
C PHE A 126 6.91 -8.80 -3.68
N LEU A 127 7.93 -8.50 -2.88
CA LEU A 127 8.84 -7.39 -3.16
C LEU A 127 9.58 -7.59 -4.48
N LYS A 128 10.03 -8.82 -4.78
CA LYS A 128 10.65 -9.11 -6.09
C LYS A 128 9.68 -9.02 -7.28
N LYS A 129 8.42 -9.42 -7.09
CA LYS A 129 7.39 -9.43 -8.15
C LYS A 129 6.87 -8.03 -8.47
N TYR A 130 6.74 -7.16 -7.47
CA TYR A 130 6.13 -5.84 -7.63
C TYR A 130 7.12 -4.67 -7.55
N PHE A 131 8.27 -4.85 -6.89
CA PHE A 131 9.25 -3.80 -6.63
C PHE A 131 10.66 -4.12 -7.13
N LEU A 132 10.84 -5.20 -7.92
CA LEU A 132 12.07 -5.60 -8.64
C LEU A 132 13.37 -5.13 -7.96
N PHE A 133 13.71 -5.77 -6.84
CA PHE A 133 15.08 -5.78 -6.30
C PHE A 133 15.88 -6.90 -6.95
#